data_AF-A0A800F0V8-F1
#
_entry.id   AF-A0A800F0V8-F1
#
_cell.length_a   1.000
_cell.length_b   1.000
_cell.length_c   1.000
_cell.angle_alpha   90.00
_cell.angle_beta   90.00
_cell.angle_gamma   90.00
#
_symmetry.space_group_name_H-M   'P 1'
#
loop_
_entity.id
_entity.type
_entity.pdbx_description
1 polymer ?
#
loop_
_entity_poly.entity_id
_entity_poly.type
_entity_poly.pdbx_seq_one_letter_code
_entity_poly.pdbx_strand_id
1 'polypeptide(L)'
;MDCHIYLKFAKSQEMGIELESNTGTGLQEGRALGTALKYSYRNKNLFRGAEVLNLNLHGGIETQIDKGASLFNTINFKAQMRFEFPKIIGPISRYKVGKRFSPKTHFDISYDYQYRPEYLTLNTSNISFGYEWNEDINKKHVFTPIVINYLQSDYQGDLEYLVSQNEQIKNSLEDQWVIGTKYNFIINNQIIRPNKHFGIYHFSICMNSYKKLKTISISVKVKTVAIFRCAWTHKKQQLRLTPYIFQTSFIILQTTLLNIAT
;
A
#
# COMPACT_ATOMS: atom_id res chain seq x y z
N MET A 1 32.77 30.17 -20.56
CA MET A 1 31.53 29.49 -20.93
C MET A 1 30.51 29.87 -19.88
N ASP A 2 29.53 30.68 -20.25
CA ASP A 2 28.51 31.17 -19.32
C ASP A 2 27.33 30.20 -19.33
N CYS A 3 27.10 29.55 -18.20
CA CYS A 3 25.97 28.64 -18.01
C CYS A 3 24.84 29.40 -17.31
N HIS A 4 23.73 29.63 -18.01
CA HIS A 4 22.53 30.22 -17.46
C HIS A 4 21.58 29.11 -16.99
N ILE A 5 21.42 28.98 -15.66
CA ILE A 5 20.45 28.05 -15.06
C ILE A 5 19.16 28.81 -14.77
N TYR A 6 18.09 28.48 -15.51
CA TYR A 6 16.75 29.00 -15.25
C TYR A 6 15.99 28.06 -14.31
N LEU A 7 15.70 28.52 -13.10
CA LEU A 7 14.87 27.79 -12.14
C LEU A 7 13.43 28.32 -12.20
N LYS A 8 12.45 27.43 -12.30
CA LYS A 8 11.03 27.74 -12.09
C LYS A 8 10.61 27.22 -10.72
N PHE A 9 9.86 28.03 -9.98
CA PHE A 9 9.30 27.59 -8.71
C PHE A 9 8.36 26.41 -8.92
N ALA A 10 8.56 25.34 -8.16
CA ALA A 10 7.64 24.22 -8.14
C ALA A 10 6.30 24.65 -7.52
N LYS A 11 5.19 24.22 -8.11
CA LYS A 11 3.85 24.49 -7.57
C LYS A 11 3.74 23.85 -6.18
N SER A 12 3.37 24.65 -5.19
CA SER A 12 3.26 24.21 -3.79
C SER A 12 2.05 23.32 -3.54
N GLN A 13 0.99 23.45 -4.35
CA GLN A 13 -0.26 22.71 -4.22
C GLN A 13 -0.68 22.06 -5.53
N GLU A 14 -1.10 20.80 -5.45
CA GLU A 14 -1.56 20.00 -6.57
C GLU A 14 -2.89 19.35 -6.22
N MET A 15 -3.82 19.34 -7.17
CA MET A 15 -5.15 18.75 -7.04
C MET A 15 -5.39 17.90 -8.28
N GLY A 16 -6.01 16.73 -8.11
CA GLY A 16 -6.38 15.84 -9.20
C GLY A 16 -7.71 15.16 -8.90
N ILE A 17 -8.59 15.14 -9.89
CA ILE A 17 -9.86 14.39 -9.87
C ILE A 17 -9.76 13.35 -10.99
N GLU A 18 -10.04 12.09 -10.66
CA GLU A 18 -10.04 10.97 -11.58
C GLU A 18 -11.39 10.25 -11.46
N LEU A 19 -12.04 9.98 -12.58
CA LEU A 19 -13.25 9.17 -12.65
C LEU A 19 -12.90 7.86 -13.36
N GLU A 20 -13.25 6.74 -12.74
CA GLU A 20 -13.02 5.39 -13.23
C GLU A 20 -14.36 4.66 -13.34
N SER A 21 -14.58 3.94 -14.43
CA SER A 21 -15.75 3.10 -14.62
C SER A 21 -15.31 1.75 -15.15
N ASN A 22 -15.75 0.68 -14.49
CA ASN A 22 -15.38 -0.69 -14.79
C ASN A 22 -16.63 -1.51 -15.08
N THR A 23 -16.53 -2.42 -16.05
CA THR A 23 -17.57 -3.41 -16.34
C THR A 23 -17.00 -4.80 -16.20
N GLY A 24 -17.52 -5.60 -15.28
CA GLY A 24 -17.16 -7.00 -15.11
C GLY A 24 -18.05 -7.89 -15.98
N THR A 25 -17.45 -8.63 -16.92
CA THR A 25 -18.11 -9.73 -17.64
C THR A 25 -17.53 -11.06 -17.15
N GLY A 26 -17.96 -11.50 -15.98
CA GLY A 26 -17.62 -12.83 -15.44
C GLY A 26 -18.63 -13.87 -15.94
N LEU A 27 -18.16 -15.06 -16.32
CA LEU A 27 -19.00 -16.13 -16.88
C LEU A 27 -19.78 -16.96 -15.83
N GLN A 28 -19.81 -16.57 -14.55
CA GLN A 28 -20.55 -17.35 -13.53
C GLN A 28 -21.38 -16.55 -12.53
N GLU A 29 -21.27 -15.21 -12.43
CA GLU A 29 -22.15 -14.40 -11.57
C GLU A 29 -22.28 -12.99 -12.13
N GLY A 30 -23.38 -12.71 -12.85
CA GLY A 30 -23.86 -11.36 -13.17
C GLY A 30 -22.94 -10.41 -13.97
N ARG A 31 -23.53 -9.46 -14.68
CA ARG A 31 -22.78 -8.34 -15.27
C ARG A 31 -22.62 -7.27 -14.19
N ALA A 32 -21.43 -7.03 -13.65
CA ALA A 32 -21.21 -5.98 -12.65
C ALA A 32 -20.79 -4.66 -13.33
N LEU A 33 -21.39 -3.54 -12.93
CA LEU A 33 -20.98 -2.19 -13.33
C LEU A 33 -20.53 -1.42 -12.10
N GLY A 34 -19.26 -1.02 -12.08
CA GLY A 34 -18.65 -0.25 -11.01
C GLY A 34 -18.27 1.14 -11.51
N THR A 35 -18.55 2.17 -10.72
CA THR A 35 -18.04 3.54 -10.97
C THR A 35 -17.38 4.05 -9.71
N ALA A 36 -16.21 4.64 -9.86
CA ALA A 36 -15.44 5.19 -8.77
C ALA A 36 -14.90 6.59 -9.10
N LEU A 37 -14.92 7.46 -8.10
CA LEU A 37 -14.37 8.79 -8.12
C LEU A 37 -13.17 8.83 -7.17
N LYS A 38 -12.06 9.40 -7.62
CA LYS A 38 -10.88 9.62 -6.82
C LYS A 38 -10.50 11.10 -6.84
N TYR A 39 -10.27 11.64 -5.66
CA TYR A 39 -9.79 12.99 -5.46
C TYR A 39 -8.45 12.93 -4.73
N SER A 40 -7.48 13.68 -5.22
CA SER A 40 -6.14 13.79 -4.64
C SER A 40 -5.80 15.26 -4.43
N TYR A 41 -5.25 15.57 -3.26
CA TYR A 41 -4.73 16.88 -2.90
C TYR A 41 -3.35 16.71 -2.28
N ARG A 42 -2.38 17.48 -2.77
CA ARG A 42 -1.00 17.47 -2.29
C ARG A 42 -0.55 18.89 -2.00
N ASN A 43 -0.06 19.14 -0.80
CA ASN A 43 0.58 20.39 -0.42
C ASN A 43 2.03 20.11 -0.02
N LYS A 44 3.00 20.68 -0.73
CA LYS A 44 4.44 20.42 -0.57
C LYS A 44 5.12 21.33 0.46
N ASN A 45 4.35 22.18 1.16
CA ASN A 45 4.91 23.09 2.13
C ASN A 45 3.89 23.49 3.22
N LEU A 46 3.28 22.52 3.89
CA LEU A 46 2.18 22.78 4.82
C LEU A 46 2.58 23.71 5.99
N PHE A 47 3.75 23.48 6.59
CA PHE A 47 4.25 24.26 7.74
C PHE A 47 5.46 25.13 7.40
N ARG A 48 5.71 25.38 6.10
CA ARG A 48 6.85 26.16 5.59
C ARG A 48 8.23 25.51 5.80
N GLY A 49 8.31 24.26 6.24
CA GLY A 49 9.53 23.49 6.44
C GLY A 49 9.72 22.34 5.44
N ALA A 50 9.15 22.47 4.22
CA ALA A 50 9.13 21.44 3.19
C ALA A 50 8.40 20.15 3.60
N GLU A 51 7.44 20.26 4.52
CA GLU A 51 6.52 19.17 4.86
C GLU A 51 5.50 18.96 3.75
N VAL A 52 5.27 17.71 3.39
CA VAL A 52 4.32 17.32 2.37
C VAL A 52 3.10 16.69 3.01
N LEU A 53 1.93 17.28 2.80
CA LEU A 53 0.63 16.69 3.09
C LEU A 53 0.06 16.09 1.80
N ASN A 54 -0.34 14.83 1.85
CA ASN A 54 -1.12 14.17 0.81
C ASN A 54 -2.47 13.73 1.39
N LEU A 55 -3.55 14.15 0.75
CA LEU A 55 -4.91 13.73 1.04
C LEU A 55 -5.45 13.02 -0.20
N ASN A 56 -5.92 11.79 -0.04
CA ASN A 56 -6.59 11.05 -1.09
C ASN A 56 -7.95 10.59 -0.60
N LEU A 57 -8.99 10.89 -1.36
CA LEU A 57 -10.35 10.41 -1.15
C LEU A 57 -10.72 9.54 -2.35
N HIS A 58 -11.39 8.44 -2.09
CA HIS A 58 -11.88 7.52 -3.09
C HIS A 58 -13.30 7.09 -2.70
N GLY A 59 -14.24 7.19 -3.61
CA GLY A 59 -15.61 6.73 -3.42
C GLY A 59 -16.05 5.93 -4.62
N GLY A 60 -16.69 4.80 -4.41
CA GLY A 60 -17.12 3.91 -5.48
C GLY A 60 -18.46 3.26 -5.18
N ILE A 61 -19.20 3.00 -6.25
CA ILE A 61 -20.46 2.26 -6.21
C ILE A 61 -20.38 1.12 -7.22
N GLU A 62 -20.91 -0.04 -6.84
CA GLU A 62 -20.99 -1.21 -7.70
C GLU A 62 -22.43 -1.73 -7.72
N THR A 63 -22.92 -2.01 -8.93
CA THR A 63 -24.23 -2.59 -9.18
C THR A 63 -24.07 -3.90 -9.95
N GLN A 64 -24.84 -4.92 -9.59
CA GLN A 64 -24.90 -6.17 -10.34
C GLN A 64 -26.17 -6.15 -11.19
N ILE A 65 -25.98 -6.24 -12.50
CA ILE A 65 -27.05 -6.31 -13.49
C ILE A 65 -27.45 -7.78 -13.59
N ASP A 66 -28.28 -8.21 -12.64
CA ASP A 66 -29.00 -9.48 -12.71
C ASP A 66 -30.50 -9.26 -12.46
N LYS A 67 -31.35 -10.20 -12.92
CA LYS A 67 -32.82 -10.06 -12.88
C LYS A 67 -33.32 -10.14 -11.43
N GLY A 68 -33.40 -9.00 -10.75
CA GLY A 68 -33.95 -8.87 -9.40
C GLY A 68 -33.01 -8.25 -8.36
N ALA A 69 -31.78 -7.90 -8.74
CA ALA A 69 -30.82 -7.28 -7.82
C ALA A 69 -31.10 -5.78 -7.58
N SER A 70 -30.78 -5.32 -6.37
CA SER A 70 -30.86 -3.91 -5.96
C SER A 70 -30.05 -2.99 -6.90
N LEU A 71 -30.50 -1.74 -7.07
CA LEU A 71 -29.81 -0.72 -7.89
C LEU A 71 -28.37 -0.47 -7.44
N PHE A 72 -28.06 -0.68 -6.15
CA PHE A 72 -26.71 -0.56 -5.57
C PHE A 72 -26.42 -1.71 -4.62
N ASN A 73 -25.41 -2.54 -4.95
CA ASN A 73 -25.04 -3.72 -4.17
C ASN A 73 -23.81 -3.49 -3.29
N THR A 74 -22.96 -2.53 -3.64
CA THR A 74 -21.78 -2.23 -2.82
C THR A 74 -21.44 -0.75 -2.91
N ILE A 75 -21.16 -0.14 -1.77
CA ILE A 75 -20.68 1.24 -1.65
C ILE A 75 -19.33 1.19 -0.93
N ASN A 76 -18.31 1.78 -1.54
CA ASN A 76 -16.98 1.87 -0.99
C ASN A 76 -16.59 3.34 -0.79
N PHE A 77 -15.97 3.66 0.33
CA PHE A 77 -15.42 4.97 0.61
C PHE A 77 -14.09 4.82 1.34
N LYS A 78 -13.04 5.47 0.85
CA LYS A 78 -11.70 5.42 1.42
C LYS A 78 -11.10 6.81 1.52
N ALA A 79 -10.68 7.17 2.72
CA ALA A 79 -9.96 8.40 3.00
C ALA A 79 -8.55 8.08 3.48
N GLN A 80 -7.54 8.77 2.93
CA GLN A 80 -6.14 8.59 3.28
C GLN A 80 -5.50 9.96 3.47
N MET A 81 -4.72 10.08 4.54
CA MET A 81 -3.93 11.25 4.86
C MET A 81 -2.52 10.81 5.19
N ARG A 82 -1.54 11.40 4.50
CA ARG A 82 -0.12 11.20 4.75
C ARG A 82 0.56 12.53 5.00
N PHE A 83 1.24 12.64 6.13
CA PHE A 83 2.17 13.70 6.42
C PHE A 83 3.60 13.19 6.29
N GLU A 84 4.41 13.88 5.49
CA GLU A 84 5.82 13.57 5.29
C GLU A 84 6.67 14.75 5.75
N PHE A 85 7.61 14.49 6.64
CA PHE A 85 8.60 15.44 7.14
C PHE A 85 9.96 15.12 6.54
N PRO A 86 10.70 16.10 6.00
CA PRO A 86 12.02 15.91 5.37
C PRO A 86 13.15 15.79 6.42
N LYS A 87 12.84 15.25 7.60
CA LYS A 87 13.75 15.04 8.72
C LYS A 87 13.26 13.89 9.59
N ILE A 88 14.17 13.29 10.35
CA ILE A 88 13.81 12.30 11.38
C ILE A 88 13.22 13.04 12.58
N ILE A 89 11.97 12.72 12.93
CA ILE A 89 11.30 13.23 14.14
C ILE A 89 11.20 12.08 15.13
N GLY A 90 11.83 12.19 16.30
CA GLY A 90 11.79 11.15 17.35
C GLY A 90 13.17 10.71 17.86
N PRO A 91 13.24 9.65 18.69
CA PRO A 91 14.46 9.27 19.42
C PRO A 91 15.62 8.80 18.51
N ILE A 92 15.32 8.47 17.25
CA ILE A 92 16.28 8.02 16.24
C ILE A 92 17.03 9.22 15.60
N SER A 93 16.73 10.48 15.98
CA SER A 93 17.37 11.67 15.38
C SER A 93 18.89 11.73 15.56
N ARG A 94 19.46 10.96 16.51
CA ARG A 94 20.90 10.95 16.80
C ARG A 94 21.72 10.04 15.88
N TYR A 95 21.08 9.13 15.13
CA TYR A 95 21.80 8.34 14.15
C TYR A 95 22.21 9.28 13.01
N LYS A 96 23.52 9.42 12.81
CA LYS A 96 24.12 10.19 11.71
C LYS A 96 23.76 9.50 10.39
N VAL A 97 22.52 9.65 9.93
CA VAL A 97 22.16 9.32 8.55
C VAL A 97 23.04 10.21 7.68
N GLY A 98 23.83 9.60 6.80
CA GLY A 98 24.85 10.30 6.04
C GLY A 98 24.26 11.54 5.36
N LYS A 99 24.94 12.68 5.48
CA LYS A 99 24.49 14.00 4.98
C LYS A 99 24.07 14.01 3.50
N ARG A 100 24.43 12.98 2.73
CA ARG A 100 24.17 12.84 1.30
C ARG A 100 22.74 12.39 0.98
N PHE A 101 22.02 11.78 1.92
CA PHE A 101 20.68 11.25 1.69
C PHE A 101 19.69 11.79 2.72
N SER A 102 18.71 12.57 2.26
CA SER A 102 17.71 13.21 3.12
C SER A 102 16.75 12.17 3.71
N PRO A 103 16.80 11.91 5.03
CA PRO A 103 15.86 11.00 5.66
C PRO A 103 14.48 11.64 5.76
N LYS A 104 13.45 10.80 5.83
CA LYS A 104 12.05 11.20 5.87
C LYS A 104 11.34 10.51 7.02
N THR A 105 10.46 11.23 7.68
CA THR A 105 9.48 10.66 8.60
C THR A 105 8.11 10.74 7.95
N HIS A 106 7.34 9.66 7.96
CA HIS A 106 5.97 9.64 7.48
C HIS A 106 5.02 9.25 8.60
N PHE A 107 3.86 9.90 8.60
CA PHE A 107 2.73 9.55 9.42
C PHE A 107 1.54 9.37 8.48
N ASP A 108 0.93 8.19 8.54
CA ASP A 108 -0.14 7.76 7.67
C ASP A 108 -1.37 7.45 8.52
N ILE A 109 -2.52 7.98 8.10
CA ILE A 109 -3.84 7.62 8.61
C ILE A 109 -4.68 7.26 7.40
N SER A 110 -5.42 6.15 7.46
CA SER A 110 -6.45 5.86 6.49
C SER A 110 -7.68 5.22 7.12
N TYR A 111 -8.82 5.49 6.51
CA TYR A 111 -10.10 4.90 6.85
C TYR A 111 -10.72 4.33 5.58
N ASP A 112 -11.19 3.10 5.63
CA ASP A 112 -11.85 2.37 4.55
C ASP A 112 -13.21 1.92 5.06
N TYR A 113 -14.26 2.29 4.34
CA TYR A 113 -15.65 1.98 4.64
C TYR A 113 -16.21 1.22 3.44
N GLN A 114 -16.72 0.02 3.68
CA GLN A 114 -17.33 -0.81 2.67
C GLN A 114 -18.68 -1.29 3.16
N TYR A 115 -19.73 -0.88 2.46
CA TYR A 115 -21.10 -1.26 2.77
C TYR A 115 -21.63 -2.20 1.70
N ARG A 116 -22.03 -3.41 2.13
CA ARG A 116 -22.71 -4.41 1.30
C ARG A 116 -24.09 -4.68 1.93
N PRO A 117 -25.17 -4.05 1.43
CA PRO A 117 -26.48 -4.07 2.09
C PRO A 117 -27.02 -5.47 2.39
N GLU A 118 -26.73 -6.44 1.54
CA GLU A 118 -27.24 -7.82 1.66
C GLU A 118 -26.40 -8.70 2.61
N TYR A 119 -25.22 -8.24 3.02
CA TYR A 119 -24.26 -9.08 3.74
C TYR A 119 -23.75 -8.40 5.02
N LEU A 120 -22.98 -7.32 4.86
CA LEU A 120 -22.21 -6.74 5.96
C LEU A 120 -21.62 -5.36 5.62
N THR A 121 -21.23 -4.65 6.66
CA THR A 121 -20.44 -3.42 6.64
C THR A 121 -19.04 -3.70 7.19
N LEU A 122 -17.99 -3.25 6.50
CA LEU A 122 -16.60 -3.30 6.98
C LEU A 122 -16.07 -1.88 7.19
N ASN A 123 -15.51 -1.67 8.37
CA ASN A 123 -14.76 -0.47 8.72
C ASN A 123 -13.30 -0.85 8.98
N THR A 124 -12.38 -0.35 8.17
CA THR A 124 -10.94 -0.55 8.35
C THR A 124 -10.26 0.78 8.67
N SER A 125 -9.71 0.90 9.87
CA SER A 125 -8.88 2.04 10.27
C SER A 125 -7.41 1.62 10.31
N ASN A 126 -6.54 2.40 9.67
CA ASN A 126 -5.10 2.20 9.71
C ASN A 126 -4.41 3.47 10.19
N ILE A 127 -3.47 3.31 11.10
CA ILE A 127 -2.56 4.35 11.55
C ILE A 127 -1.16 3.77 11.49
N SER A 128 -0.22 4.49 10.89
CA SER A 128 1.19 4.09 10.93
C SER A 128 2.14 5.26 11.01
N PHE A 129 3.29 5.01 11.61
CA PHE A 129 4.35 5.97 11.78
C PHE A 129 5.67 5.30 11.42
N GLY A 130 6.44 5.95 10.57
CA GLY A 130 7.66 5.35 10.03
C GLY A 130 8.70 6.33 9.54
N TYR A 131 9.87 5.75 9.28
CA TYR A 131 11.07 6.42 8.83
C TYR A 131 11.54 5.78 7.53
N GLU A 132 12.09 6.62 6.66
CA GLU A 132 12.68 6.20 5.41
C GLU A 132 14.02 6.92 5.23
N TRP A 133 15.06 6.18 4.87
CA TRP A 133 16.35 6.77 4.51
C TRP A 133 17.07 5.91 3.48
N ASN A 134 17.97 6.54 2.72
CA ASN A 134 18.88 5.83 1.83
C ASN A 134 20.25 5.71 2.52
N GLU A 135 20.79 4.51 2.60
CA GLU A 135 22.18 4.26 3.05
C GLU A 135 23.15 4.63 1.92
N ASP A 136 22.79 4.23 0.70
CA ASP A 136 23.55 4.49 -0.52
C ASP A 136 22.58 4.73 -1.68
N ILE A 137 23.09 5.09 -2.85
CA ILE A 137 22.31 5.38 -4.05
C ILE A 137 21.43 4.20 -4.47
N ASN A 138 21.83 2.98 -4.15
CA ASN A 138 21.11 1.75 -4.45
C ASN A 138 20.47 1.08 -3.23
N LYS A 139 20.69 1.56 -2.00
CA LYS A 139 20.22 0.92 -0.76
C LYS A 139 19.28 1.82 0.00
N LYS A 140 18.06 1.33 0.23
CA LYS A 140 16.99 2.07 0.90
C LYS A 140 16.44 1.27 2.07
N HIS A 141 16.21 1.96 3.17
CA HIS A 141 15.65 1.43 4.41
C HIS A 141 14.30 2.10 4.66
N VAL A 142 13.30 1.31 5.02
CA VAL A 142 12.00 1.79 5.45
C VAL A 142 11.66 1.07 6.74
N PHE A 143 11.63 1.79 7.85
CA PHE A 143 11.33 1.27 9.17
C PHE A 143 10.05 1.88 9.70
N THR A 144 9.03 1.04 9.90
CA THR A 144 7.72 1.43 10.42
C THR A 144 7.57 0.78 11.80
N PRO A 145 8.04 1.43 12.89
CA PRO A 145 7.97 0.88 14.24
C PRO A 145 6.55 0.58 14.68
N ILE A 146 5.59 1.41 14.28
CA ILE A 146 4.20 1.31 14.71
C ILE A 146 3.30 1.29 13.49
N VAL A 147 2.54 0.21 13.38
CA VAL A 147 1.40 0.04 12.49
C VAL A 147 0.26 -0.46 13.35
N ILE A 148 -0.89 0.21 13.28
CA ILE A 148 -2.11 -0.19 13.97
C ILE A 148 -3.17 -0.33 12.89
N ASN A 149 -3.77 -1.50 12.80
CA ASN A 149 -4.93 -1.76 11.97
C ASN A 149 -6.07 -2.20 12.87
N TYR A 150 -7.23 -1.59 12.69
CA TYR A 150 -8.47 -2.00 13.30
C TYR A 150 -9.46 -2.33 12.19
N LEU A 151 -9.91 -3.57 12.15
CA LEU A 151 -10.96 -4.05 11.28
C LEU A 151 -12.18 -4.30 12.15
N GLN A 152 -13.30 -3.67 11.80
CA GLN A 152 -14.59 -3.90 12.41
C GLN A 152 -15.55 -4.39 11.33
N SER A 153 -16.32 -5.42 11.66
CA SER A 153 -17.35 -5.96 10.76
C SER A 153 -18.70 -5.93 11.45
N ASP A 154 -19.71 -5.47 10.73
CA ASP A 154 -21.10 -5.48 11.17
C ASP A 154 -21.93 -6.24 10.15
N TYR A 155 -22.54 -7.36 10.54
CA TYR A 155 -23.25 -8.26 9.63
C TYR A 155 -24.76 -8.20 9.87
N GLN A 156 -25.54 -8.35 8.81
CA GLN A 156 -27.00 -8.22 8.88
C GLN A 156 -27.69 -9.19 7.90
N GLY A 157 -29.01 -9.34 8.03
CA GLY A 157 -29.82 -10.14 7.10
C GLY A 157 -29.50 -11.64 7.17
N ASP A 158 -29.45 -12.30 6.01
CA ASP A 158 -29.20 -13.75 5.93
C ASP A 158 -27.86 -14.18 6.54
N LEU A 159 -26.86 -13.28 6.51
CA LEU A 159 -25.56 -13.55 7.10
C LEU A 159 -25.64 -13.67 8.63
N GLU A 160 -26.54 -12.93 9.28
CA GLU A 160 -26.74 -12.99 10.73
C GLU A 160 -27.20 -14.39 11.17
N TYR A 161 -28.14 -14.97 10.42
CA TYR A 161 -28.58 -16.35 10.66
C TYR A 161 -27.42 -17.34 10.50
N LEU A 162 -26.63 -17.23 9.42
CA LEU A 162 -25.48 -18.10 9.17
C LEU A 162 -24.40 -17.97 10.27
N VAL A 163 -24.16 -16.76 10.75
CA VAL A 163 -23.22 -16.49 11.86
C VAL A 163 -23.72 -17.09 13.16
N SER A 164 -25.03 -17.09 13.41
CA SER A 164 -25.63 -17.71 14.60
C SER A 164 -25.45 -19.23 14.63
N GLN A 165 -25.41 -19.88 13.46
CA GLN A 165 -25.31 -21.34 13.34
C GLN A 165 -23.87 -21.85 13.28
N ASN A 166 -22.90 -21.01 12.89
CA ASN A 166 -21.53 -21.44 12.68
C ASN A 166 -20.51 -20.53 13.38
N GLU A 167 -19.92 -21.07 14.46
CA GLU A 167 -18.89 -20.39 15.24
C GLU A 167 -17.63 -20.04 14.43
N GLN A 168 -17.31 -20.78 13.36
CA GLN A 168 -16.16 -20.45 12.50
C GLN A 168 -16.41 -19.17 11.70
N ILE A 169 -17.64 -18.96 11.21
CA ILE A 169 -18.02 -17.74 10.47
C ILE A 169 -18.07 -16.56 11.43
N LYS A 170 -18.64 -16.75 12.62
CA LYS A 170 -18.57 -15.75 13.68
C LYS A 170 -17.13 -15.32 13.95
N ASN A 171 -16.23 -16.30 14.09
CA ASN A 171 -14.84 -16.03 14.35
C ASN A 171 -14.10 -15.30 13.22
N SER A 172 -14.48 -15.49 11.96
CA SER A 172 -13.85 -14.78 10.84
C SER A 172 -14.31 -13.34 10.70
N LEU A 173 -15.52 -13.01 11.17
CA LEU A 173 -16.12 -11.68 11.10
C LEU A 173 -15.87 -10.82 12.34
N GLU A 174 -15.44 -11.41 13.45
CA GLU A 174 -15.12 -10.66 14.66
C GLU A 174 -14.05 -9.57 14.43
N ASP A 175 -14.24 -8.46 15.12
CA ASP A 175 -13.35 -7.31 15.16
C ASP A 175 -11.89 -7.70 15.46
N GLN A 176 -10.97 -7.16 14.65
CA GLN A 176 -9.54 -7.47 14.74
C GLN A 176 -8.69 -6.23 14.93
N TRP A 177 -7.85 -6.27 15.97
CA TRP A 177 -6.74 -5.34 16.16
C TRP A 177 -5.44 -6.02 15.77
N VAL A 178 -4.73 -5.43 14.83
CA VAL A 178 -3.40 -5.86 14.38
C VAL A 178 -2.42 -4.73 14.61
N ILE A 179 -1.56 -4.91 15.60
CA ILE A 179 -0.47 -3.98 15.90
C ILE A 179 0.81 -4.61 15.40
N GLY A 180 1.62 -3.89 14.64
CA GLY A 180 2.82 -4.45 14.08
C GLY A 180 3.95 -3.47 13.87
N THR A 181 5.11 -4.05 13.63
CA THR A 181 6.34 -3.38 13.25
C THR A 181 6.81 -3.97 11.94
N LYS A 182 7.26 -3.11 11.03
CA LYS A 182 7.74 -3.52 9.70
C LYS A 182 9.07 -2.89 9.40
N TYR A 183 9.97 -3.68 8.83
CA TYR A 183 11.24 -3.22 8.29
C TYR A 183 11.41 -3.71 6.86
N ASN A 184 11.64 -2.80 5.93
CA ASN A 184 11.93 -3.10 4.54
C ASN A 184 13.33 -2.60 4.19
N PHE A 185 14.13 -3.50 3.63
CA PHE A 185 15.41 -3.18 3.03
C PHE A 185 15.34 -3.44 1.53
N ILE A 186 15.63 -2.42 0.75
CA ILE A 186 15.47 -2.41 -0.71
C ILE A 186 16.83 -2.14 -1.35
N ILE A 187 17.25 -3.04 -2.23
CA ILE A 187 18.46 -2.87 -3.04
C ILE A 187 18.04 -2.73 -4.49
N ASN A 188 18.32 -1.58 -5.10
CA ASN A 188 18.05 -1.29 -6.50
C ASN A 188 19.34 -1.13 -7.31
N ASN A 189 19.76 -2.18 -8.01
CA ASN A 189 20.97 -2.15 -8.81
C ASN A 189 20.82 -1.44 -10.17
N GLN A 190 19.61 -0.98 -10.52
CA GLN A 190 19.36 -0.22 -11.75
C GLN A 190 20.20 1.06 -11.82
N ILE A 191 20.35 1.73 -10.68
CA ILE A 191 20.99 3.06 -10.60
C ILE A 191 22.49 2.95 -10.91
N ILE A 192 23.11 1.82 -10.56
CA ILE A 192 24.53 1.54 -10.84
C ILE A 192 24.73 1.00 -12.26
N ARG A 193 23.72 0.32 -12.82
CA ARG A 193 23.81 -0.36 -14.13
C ARG A 193 22.63 0.01 -15.05
N PRO A 194 22.50 1.29 -15.46
CA PRO A 194 21.31 1.77 -16.19
C PRO A 194 21.08 1.08 -17.55
N ASN A 195 22.15 0.54 -18.16
CA ASN A 195 22.13 -0.09 -19.48
C ASN A 195 22.47 -1.59 -19.46
N LYS A 196 22.47 -2.24 -18.29
CA LYS A 196 22.67 -3.70 -18.19
C LYS A 196 21.47 -4.34 -17.49
N HIS A 197 21.46 -5.67 -17.43
CA HIS A 197 20.55 -6.40 -16.57
C HIS A 197 20.66 -5.88 -15.13
N PHE A 198 19.52 -5.56 -14.55
CA PHE A 198 19.43 -5.08 -13.17
C PHE A 198 18.36 -5.86 -12.42
N GLY A 199 18.61 -5.98 -11.12
CA GLY A 199 17.70 -6.59 -10.16
C GLY A 199 17.30 -5.58 -9.10
N ILE A 200 16.04 -5.65 -8.68
CA ILE A 200 15.52 -4.99 -7.48
C ILE A 200 15.21 -6.09 -6.47
N TYR A 201 15.82 -5.99 -5.29
CA TYR A 201 15.65 -6.95 -4.20
C TYR A 201 14.95 -6.24 -3.05
N HIS A 202 13.87 -6.82 -2.57
CA HIS A 202 13.12 -6.36 -1.41
C HIS A 202 13.18 -7.43 -0.34
N PHE A 203 13.74 -7.09 0.81
CA PHE A 203 13.70 -7.88 2.03
C PHE A 203 12.75 -7.20 2.99
N SER A 204 11.76 -7.93 3.49
CA SER A 204 10.75 -7.38 4.39
C SER A 204 10.59 -8.29 5.60
N ILE A 205 10.77 -7.71 6.79
CA ILE A 205 10.48 -8.35 8.07
C ILE A 205 9.26 -7.66 8.65
N CYS A 206 8.22 -8.42 8.96
CA CYS A 206 7.03 -7.90 9.61
C CYS A 206 6.78 -8.72 10.88
N MET A 207 6.53 -8.03 11.98
CA MET A 207 6.07 -8.61 13.22
C MET A 207 4.69 -8.05 13.51
N ASN A 208 3.69 -8.91 13.65
CA ASN A 208 2.31 -8.52 13.93
C ASN A 208 1.82 -9.21 15.19
N SER A 209 1.17 -8.46 16.07
CA SER A 209 0.45 -8.94 17.23
C SER A 209 -1.05 -8.85 16.95
N TYR A 210 -1.73 -9.98 17.09
CA TYR A 210 -3.18 -10.09 16.90
C TYR A 210 -3.84 -10.18 18.27
N LYS A 211 -4.62 -9.17 18.65
CA LYS A 211 -5.29 -9.12 19.95
C LYS A 211 -6.18 -10.34 20.18
N LYS A 212 -6.95 -10.72 19.15
CA LYS A 212 -7.89 -11.85 19.20
C LYS A 212 -7.18 -13.18 19.44
N LEU A 213 -6.12 -13.46 18.66
CA LEU A 213 -5.42 -14.74 18.72
C LEU A 213 -4.34 -14.80 19.81
N LYS A 214 -4.12 -13.72 20.58
CA LYS A 214 -2.99 -13.56 21.50
C LYS A 214 -1.66 -14.07 20.91
N THR A 215 -1.47 -13.79 19.63
CA THR A 215 -0.43 -14.43 18.81
C THR A 215 0.46 -13.37 18.21
N ILE A 216 1.76 -13.66 18.18
CA ILE A 216 2.75 -12.87 17.46
C ILE A 216 3.15 -13.64 16.21
N SER A 217 2.93 -13.06 15.05
CA SER A 217 3.43 -13.60 13.79
C SER A 217 4.66 -12.82 13.34
N ILE A 218 5.70 -13.54 12.95
CA ILE A 218 6.90 -12.98 12.31
C ILE A 218 6.93 -13.53 10.89
N SER A 219 7.02 -12.63 9.91
CA SER A 219 7.12 -13.01 8.50
C SER A 219 8.33 -12.35 7.85
N VAL A 220 9.10 -13.15 7.13
CA VAL A 220 10.23 -12.71 6.30
C VAL A 220 9.88 -12.98 4.83
N LYS A 221 9.79 -11.90 4.06
CA LYS A 221 9.46 -11.94 2.63
C LYS A 221 10.65 -11.44 1.83
N VAL A 222 10.97 -12.15 0.74
CA VAL A 222 11.95 -11.73 -0.25
C VAL A 222 11.29 -11.66 -1.61
N LYS A 223 11.32 -10.47 -2.22
CA LYS A 223 10.84 -10.25 -3.58
C LYS A 223 12.00 -9.80 -4.45
N THR A 224 12.16 -10.47 -5.58
CA THR A 224 13.17 -10.14 -6.58
C THR A 224 12.48 -9.82 -7.89
N VAL A 225 12.83 -8.68 -8.48
CA VAL A 225 12.40 -8.29 -9.82
C VAL A 225 13.65 -8.15 -10.67
N ALA A 226 13.81 -9.02 -11.66
CA ALA A 226 14.90 -8.97 -12.62
C ALA A 226 14.37 -8.48 -13.97
N ILE A 227 15.02 -7.48 -14.55
CA ILE A 227 14.64 -6.94 -15.86
C ILE A 227 15.78 -7.21 -16.83
N PHE A 228 15.47 -8.02 -17.84
CA PHE A 228 16.41 -8.33 -18.92
C PHE A 228 16.10 -7.45 -20.13
N ARG A 229 17.01 -6.51 -20.42
CA ARG A 229 16.98 -5.78 -21.69
C ARG A 229 17.71 -6.60 -22.76
N CYS A 230 17.03 -6.92 -23.85
CA CYS A 230 17.67 -7.46 -25.03
C CYS A 230 18.47 -6.35 -25.73
N ALA A 231 19.75 -6.62 -26.02
CA ALA A 231 20.58 -5.76 -26.85
C ALA A 231 20.53 -6.26 -28.30
N TRP A 232 20.31 -5.34 -29.24
CA TRP A 232 20.31 -5.61 -30.67
C TRP A 232 21.71 -5.43 -31.26
N THR A 233 22.10 -6.30 -32.18
CA THR A 233 23.25 -6.11 -33.08
C THR A 233 22.76 -6.09 -34.53
N HIS A 234 23.15 -5.03 -35.27
CA HIS A 234 22.71 -4.69 -36.63
C HIS A 234 22.83 -5.85 -37.62
N LYS A 235 21.69 -6.41 -38.09
CA LYS A 235 21.46 -6.75 -39.51
C LYS A 235 19.98 -7.12 -39.76
N LYS A 236 19.29 -6.18 -40.41
CA LYS A 236 18.00 -6.28 -41.14
C LYS A 236 16.75 -6.80 -40.41
N GLN A 237 15.79 -5.88 -40.36
CA GLN A 237 14.33 -6.03 -40.44
C GLN A 237 13.53 -6.42 -39.17
N GLN A 238 12.81 -5.40 -38.71
CA GLN A 238 11.64 -5.32 -37.84
C GLN A 238 11.12 -6.58 -37.14
N LEU A 239 11.22 -6.58 -35.80
CA LEU A 239 10.27 -7.19 -34.87
C LEU A 239 10.36 -6.44 -33.53
N ARG A 240 9.23 -5.98 -32.98
CA ARG A 240 9.15 -5.33 -31.66
C ARG A 240 9.44 -6.38 -30.58
N LEU A 241 10.55 -6.25 -29.85
CA LEU A 241 10.82 -7.06 -28.66
C LEU A 241 10.53 -6.24 -27.40
N THR A 242 9.55 -6.70 -26.61
CA THR A 242 9.24 -6.16 -25.28
C THR A 242 10.27 -6.65 -24.26
N PRO A 243 10.74 -5.81 -23.32
CA PRO A 243 11.62 -6.25 -22.24
C PRO A 243 10.95 -7.35 -21.42
N TYR A 244 11.69 -8.40 -21.05
CA TYR A 244 11.18 -9.47 -20.20
C TYR A 244 11.36 -9.09 -18.73
N ILE A 245 10.25 -9.05 -17.98
CA ILE A 245 10.23 -8.77 -16.54
C ILE A 245 9.98 -10.10 -15.83
N PHE A 246 10.96 -10.56 -15.06
CA PHE A 246 10.80 -11.74 -14.22
C PHE A 246 10.60 -11.29 -12.77
N GLN A 247 9.47 -11.66 -12.18
CA GLN A 247 9.14 -11.34 -10.79
C GLN A 247 9.00 -12.64 -10.00
N THR A 248 9.82 -12.80 -8.97
CA THR A 248 9.68 -13.89 -7.99
C THR A 248 9.44 -13.31 -6.61
N SER A 249 8.63 -14.00 -5.81
CA SER A 249 8.35 -13.64 -4.43
C SER A 249 8.31 -14.91 -3.61
N PHE A 250 9.16 -14.97 -2.59
CA PHE A 250 9.28 -16.11 -1.68
C PHE A 250 9.00 -15.64 -0.26
N ILE A 251 8.24 -16.44 0.49
CA ILE A 251 8.12 -16.31 1.94
C ILE A 251 9.16 -17.29 2.50
N ILE A 252 10.22 -16.75 3.10
CA ILE A 252 11.34 -17.57 3.59
C ILE A 252 10.98 -18.20 4.93
N LEU A 253 10.29 -17.44 5.79
CA LEU A 253 9.91 -17.89 7.11
C LEU A 253 8.61 -17.17 7.50
N GLN A 254 7.61 -17.95 7.91
CA GLN A 254 6.41 -17.45 8.57
C GLN A 254 6.23 -18.29 9.83
N THR A 255 6.61 -17.72 10.97
CA THR A 255 6.45 -18.35 12.28
C THR A 255 5.36 -17.64 13.05
N THR A 256 4.42 -18.43 13.55
CA THR A 256 3.31 -17.97 14.38
C THR A 256 3.61 -18.45 15.78
N LEU A 257 4.13 -17.58 16.64
CA LEU A 257 4.37 -17.90 18.04
C LEU A 257 3.04 -17.76 18.77
N LEU A 258 2.37 -18.90 18.96
CA LEU A 258 1.25 -19.04 19.88
C LEU A 258 1.80 -19.13 21.31
N ASN A 259 1.08 -18.54 22.27
CA ASN A 259 1.32 -18.49 23.72
C ASN A 259 2.00 -17.22 24.25
N ILE A 260 1.15 -16.26 24.63
CA ILE A 260 1.28 -15.64 25.95
C ILE A 260 0.05 -16.06 26.75
N ALA A 261 0.13 -17.25 27.35
CA ALA A 261 -0.74 -17.67 28.43
C ALA A 261 -0.13 -17.16 29.73
N THR A 262 -0.65 -16.04 30.22
CA THR A 262 -0.72 -15.66 31.65
C THR A 262 -1.96 -14.84 31.86
#